data_AF-A0A420E732-F1
#
_entry.id   AF-A0A420E732-F1
#
_cell.length_a   1.000
_cell.length_b   1.000
_cell.length_c   1.000
_cell.angle_alpha   90.00
_cell.angle_beta   90.00
_cell.angle_gamma   90.00
#
_symmetry.space_group_name_H-M   'P 1'
#
loop_
_entity.id
_entity.type
_entity.pdbx_description
1 polymer ?
#
loop_
_entity_poly.entity_id
_entity_poly.type
_entity_poly.pdbx_seq_one_letter_code
_entity_poly.pdbx_strand_id
1 'polypeptide(L)'
;MSDKDPGLQPERTSLAWFRTILLLAAISLLMFKVGQSNGFYFLVSMSVILLALSALLVHYYQNRFSDKLDLSDVVKPKDIIFKRCLSIVVGIAAMTYLTFLLISFYTEVLM
;
A
#
# COMPACT_ATOMS: atom_id res chain seq x y z
N MET A 1 -14.84 8.05 40.40
CA MET A 1 -14.91 8.69 39.07
C MET A 1 -13.94 7.95 38.18
N SER A 2 -14.42 7.04 37.33
CA SER A 2 -13.54 6.25 36.45
C SER A 2 -12.99 7.19 35.38
N ASP A 3 -11.68 7.40 35.41
CA ASP A 3 -10.94 8.06 34.35
C ASP A 3 -11.19 7.27 33.06
N LYS A 4 -11.88 7.89 32.11
CA LYS A 4 -12.35 7.26 30.89
C LYS A 4 -11.13 7.16 29.98
N ASP A 5 -10.42 6.02 30.02
CA ASP A 5 -9.27 5.74 29.16
C ASP A 5 -9.60 6.23 27.74
N PRO A 6 -8.99 7.34 27.27
CA PRO A 6 -9.30 7.93 25.99
C PRO A 6 -8.82 6.91 24.96
N GLY A 7 -9.77 6.13 24.43
CA GLY A 7 -9.49 4.86 23.77
C GLY A 7 -8.23 4.91 22.92
N LEU A 8 -7.20 4.15 23.30
CA LEU A 8 -5.87 4.05 22.67
C LEU A 8 -5.90 3.48 21.23
N GLN A 9 -7.09 3.33 20.65
CA GLN A 9 -7.33 2.67 19.38
C GLN A 9 -6.93 3.50 18.15
N PRO A 10 -7.09 4.85 18.12
CA PRO A 10 -6.61 5.67 17.00
C PRO A 10 -5.09 5.59 16.85
N GLU A 11 -4.34 5.62 17.95
CA GLU A 11 -2.87 5.52 17.95
C GLU A 11 -2.37 4.12 17.55
N ARG A 12 -3.03 3.06 18.00
CA ARG A 12 -2.65 1.70 17.56
C ARG A 12 -2.97 1.46 16.09
N THR A 13 -4.07 2.03 15.60
CA THR A 13 -4.46 1.92 14.19
C THR A 13 -3.51 2.75 13.31
N SER A 14 -3.06 3.92 13.79
CA SER A 14 -2.09 4.77 13.07
C SER A 14 -0.78 4.05 12.79
N LEU A 15 -0.24 3.39 13.81
CA LEU A 15 1.01 2.65 13.72
C LEU A 15 0.89 1.48 12.73
N ALA A 16 -0.26 0.79 12.72
CA ALA A 16 -0.54 -0.27 11.76
C ALA A 16 -0.59 0.26 10.31
N TRP A 17 -1.28 1.37 10.07
CA TRP A 17 -1.32 2.00 8.74
C TRP A 17 0.06 2.47 8.28
N PHE A 18 0.84 3.08 9.16
CA PHE A 18 2.21 3.50 8.86
C PHE A 18 3.08 2.30 8.43
N ARG A 19 2.95 1.17 9.13
CA ARG A 19 3.63 -0.07 8.78
C ARG A 19 3.23 -0.58 7.39
N THR A 20 1.93 -0.54 7.06
CA THR A 20 1.46 -0.95 5.73
C THR A 20 2.01 -0.03 4.64
N ILE A 21 2.06 1.28 4.87
CA ILE A 21 2.57 2.26 3.92
C ILE A 21 4.08 2.06 3.67
N LEU A 22 4.87 1.86 4.74
CA LEU A 22 6.29 1.54 4.63
C LEU A 22 6.52 0.24 3.87
N LEU A 23 5.71 -0.79 4.14
CA LEU A 23 5.82 -2.06 3.43
C LEU A 23 5.51 -1.91 1.94
N LEU A 24 4.47 -1.16 1.59
CA LEU A 24 4.14 -0.86 0.19
C LEU A 24 5.27 -0.09 -0.51
N ALA A 25 5.87 0.88 0.17
CA ALA A 25 7.03 1.61 -0.35
C ALA A 25 8.22 0.65 -0.56
N ALA A 26 8.55 -0.19 0.41
CA ALA A 26 9.64 -1.15 0.30
C ALA A 26 9.42 -2.15 -0.86
N ILE A 27 8.21 -2.69 -1.00
CA ILE A 27 7.84 -3.58 -2.10
C ILE A 27 7.98 -2.86 -3.44
N SER A 28 7.53 -1.61 -3.53
CA SER A 28 7.66 -0.83 -4.76
C SER A 28 9.14 -0.64 -5.17
N LEU A 29 10.02 -0.28 -4.24
CA LEU A 29 11.46 -0.14 -4.53
C LEU A 29 12.09 -1.48 -4.95
N LEU A 30 11.67 -2.58 -4.32
CA LEU A 30 12.17 -3.91 -4.65
C LEU A 30 11.72 -4.30 -6.07
N MET A 31 10.44 -4.12 -6.41
CA MET A 31 9.92 -4.38 -7.75
C MET A 31 10.60 -3.51 -8.81
N PHE A 32 10.91 -2.25 -8.48
CA PHE A 32 11.66 -1.35 -9.35
C PHE A 32 13.06 -1.91 -9.64
N LYS A 33 13.80 -2.29 -8.59
CA LYS A 33 15.16 -2.84 -8.72
C LYS A 33 15.18 -4.15 -9.52
N VAL A 34 14.24 -5.05 -9.25
CA VAL A 34 14.10 -6.33 -9.96
C VAL A 34 13.73 -6.10 -11.43
N GLY A 35 12.80 -5.18 -11.71
CA GLY A 35 12.42 -4.81 -13.07
C GLY A 35 13.58 -4.23 -13.86
N GLN A 36 14.35 -3.34 -13.25
CA GLN A 36 15.53 -2.72 -13.88
C GLN A 36 16.63 -3.76 -14.15
N SER A 37 16.92 -4.65 -13.19
CA SER A 37 17.97 -5.66 -13.34
C SER A 37 17.67 -6.69 -14.42
N ASN A 38 16.40 -7.03 -14.64
CA ASN A 38 15.97 -8.06 -15.59
C ASN A 38 15.46 -7.47 -16.92
N GLY A 39 15.47 -6.15 -17.09
CA GLY A 39 14.98 -5.48 -18.30
C GLY A 39 13.46 -5.50 -18.50
N PHE A 40 12.68 -5.87 -17.49
CA PHE A 40 11.22 -5.93 -17.56
C PHE A 40 10.57 -4.58 -17.22
N TYR A 41 10.34 -3.77 -18.26
CA TYR A 41 9.75 -2.43 -18.13
C TYR A 41 8.35 -2.40 -17.49
N PHE A 42 7.57 -3.49 -17.58
CA PHE A 42 6.25 -3.58 -16.95
C PHE A 42 6.33 -3.67 -15.42
N LEU A 43 7.40 -4.27 -14.87
CA LEU A 43 7.63 -4.32 -13.42
C LEU A 43 7.99 -2.92 -12.90
N VAL A 44 8.78 -2.19 -13.68
CA VAL A 44 9.17 -0.81 -13.41
C VAL A 44 7.94 0.10 -13.41
N SER A 45 7.05 0.02 -14.40
CA SER A 45 5.84 0.86 -14.42
C SER A 45 4.92 0.58 -13.23
N MET A 46 4.71 -0.70 -12.88
CA MET A 46 3.91 -1.09 -11.72
C MET A 46 4.53 -0.64 -10.40
N SER A 47 5.85 -0.67 -10.29
CA SER A 47 6.54 -0.18 -9.09
C SER A 47 6.34 1.32 -8.87
N VAL A 48 6.36 2.12 -9.93
CA VAL A 48 6.10 3.58 -9.85
C VAL A 48 4.67 3.85 -9.41
N ILE A 49 3.70 3.09 -9.95
CA ILE A 49 2.29 3.19 -9.54
C ILE A 49 2.13 2.86 -8.05
N LEU A 50 2.78 1.78 -7.58
CA LEU A 50 2.70 1.35 -6.19
C LEU A 50 3.35 2.37 -5.23
N LEU A 51 4.46 2.98 -5.65
CA LEU A 51 5.14 4.05 -4.91
C LEU A 51 4.27 5.31 -4.81
N ALA A 52 3.64 5.72 -5.92
CA ALA A 52 2.71 6.86 -5.92
C ALA A 52 1.51 6.61 -4.99
N LEU A 53 0.96 5.39 -5.00
CA LEU A 53 -0.11 4.98 -4.08
C LEU A 53 0.32 5.05 -2.61
N SER A 54 1.53 4.59 -2.29
CA SER A 54 2.12 4.71 -0.95
C SER A 54 2.20 6.18 -0.50
N ALA A 55 2.67 7.08 -1.37
CA ALA A 55 2.70 8.52 -1.07
C ALA A 55 1.30 9.13 -0.87
N LEU A 56 0.32 8.74 -1.70
CA LEU A 56 -1.09 9.17 -1.54
C LEU A 56 -1.68 8.69 -0.21
N LEU A 57 -1.35 7.47 0.23
CA LEU A 57 -1.76 6.95 1.54
C LEU A 57 -1.17 7.77 2.70
N VAL A 58 0.11 8.17 2.61
CA VAL A 58 0.73 9.05 3.62
C VAL A 58 -0.05 10.36 3.70
N HIS A 59 -0.30 11.00 2.56
CA HIS A 59 -1.01 12.27 2.52
C HIS A 59 -2.44 12.16 3.07
N TYR A 60 -3.17 11.13 2.64
CA TYR A 60 -4.51 10.82 3.13
C TYR A 60 -4.53 10.60 4.64
N TYR A 61 -3.56 9.85 5.16
CA TYR A 61 -3.46 9.50 6.57
C TYR A 61 -3.11 10.71 7.45
N GLN A 62 -2.15 11.54 7.01
CA GLN A 62 -1.78 12.78 7.70
C GLN A 62 -2.96 13.75 7.80
N ASN A 63 -3.71 13.93 6.71
CA ASN A 63 -4.88 14.81 6.69
C ASN A 63 -6.00 14.29 7.60
N ARG A 64 -6.21 12.96 7.66
CA ARG A 64 -7.25 12.34 8.50
C ARG A 64 -6.99 12.49 10.00
N PHE A 65 -5.72 12.60 10.42
CA PHE A 65 -5.33 12.77 11.82
C PHE A 65 -5.39 14.25 12.26
N SER A 66 -5.21 15.19 11.33
CA SER A 66 -5.36 16.63 11.57
C SER A 66 -6.82 17.09 11.61
N ASP A 67 -7.72 16.44 10.87
CA ASP A 67 -9.16 16.66 10.98
C ASP A 67 -9.66 16.16 12.35
N LYS A 68 -9.81 17.12 13.28
CA LYS A 68 -10.37 16.94 14.62
C LYS A 68 -11.61 16.05 14.54
N LEU A 69 -11.62 15.02 15.40
CA LEU A 69 -12.64 13.99 15.60
C LEU A 69 -14.09 14.53 15.58
N ASP A 70 -14.66 14.71 14.39
CA ASP A 70 -16.11 14.82 14.22
C ASP A 70 -16.69 13.41 14.39
N LEU A 71 -17.14 13.12 15.62
CA LEU A 71 -17.66 11.83 16.07
C LEU A 71 -18.98 11.42 15.39
N SER A 72 -19.52 12.26 14.51
CA SER A 72 -20.77 12.05 13.78
C SER A 72 -20.62 11.28 12.47
N ASP A 73 -19.38 11.10 11.96
CA ASP A 73 -19.17 10.56 10.61
C ASP A 73 -18.00 9.56 10.56
N VAL A 74 -18.25 8.38 11.12
CA VAL A 74 -17.26 7.32 11.36
C VAL A 74 -16.76 6.67 10.06
N VAL A 75 -17.56 6.68 8.98
CA VAL A 75 -17.18 6.13 7.67
C VAL A 75 -17.70 7.02 6.55
N LYS A 76 -16.83 7.86 6.01
CA LYS A 76 -17.14 8.60 4.78
C LYS A 76 -17.14 7.61 3.60
N PRO A 77 -18.09 7.72 2.65
CA PRO A 77 -18.15 6.84 1.48
C PRO A 77 -16.88 6.90 0.60
N LYS A 78 -16.15 8.03 0.66
CA LYS A 78 -14.86 8.21 -0.02
C LYS A 78 -13.77 7.24 0.49
N ASP A 79 -13.77 6.94 1.78
CA ASP A 79 -12.82 6.02 2.42
C ASP A 79 -12.99 4.59 1.92
N ILE A 80 -14.24 4.18 1.65
CA ILE A 80 -14.58 2.85 1.14
C ILE A 80 -14.03 2.69 -0.27
N ILE A 81 -14.28 3.67 -1.14
CA ILE A 81 -13.80 3.66 -2.53
C ILE A 81 -12.27 3.62 -2.56
N PHE A 82 -11.62 4.46 -1.74
CA PHE A 82 -10.16 4.51 -1.67
C PHE A 82 -9.55 3.16 -1.24
N LYS A 83 -10.08 2.54 -0.18
CA LYS A 83 -9.63 1.21 0.28
C LYS A 83 -9.87 0.12 -0.76
N ARG A 84 -10.97 0.19 -1.52
CA ARG A 84 -11.27 -0.74 -2.60
C ARG A 84 -10.28 -0.62 -3.75
N CYS A 85 -10.00 0.61 -4.19
CA CYS A 85 -8.98 0.89 -5.21
C CYS A 85 -7.61 0.39 -4.78
N LEU A 86 -7.23 0.64 -3.52
CA LEU A 86 -5.97 0.14 -2.95
C LEU A 86 -5.87 -1.37 -3.03
N SER A 87 -6.91 -2.10 -2.61
CA SER A 87 -6.93 -3.56 -2.67
C SER A 87 -6.81 -4.08 -4.11
N ILE A 88 -7.45 -3.41 -5.07
CA ILE A 88 -7.37 -3.78 -6.49
C ILE A 88 -5.94 -3.59 -7.00
N VAL A 89 -5.31 -2.45 -6.74
CA VAL A 89 -3.95 -2.18 -7.24
C VAL A 89 -2.92 -3.12 -6.62
N VAL A 90 -3.01 -3.39 -5.32
CA VAL A 90 -2.16 -4.38 -4.65
C VAL A 90 -2.37 -5.77 -5.26
N GLY A 91 -3.62 -6.14 -5.58
CA GLY A 91 -3.94 -7.40 -6.26
C GLY A 91 -3.30 -7.49 -7.64
N ILE A 92 -3.39 -6.43 -8.45
CA ILE A 92 -2.76 -6.40 -9.79
C ILE A 92 -1.23 -6.50 -9.66
N ALA A 93 -0.62 -5.76 -8.73
CA ALA A 93 0.82 -5.83 -8.50
C ALA A 93 1.29 -7.24 -8.11
N ALA A 94 0.52 -7.95 -7.28
CA ALA A 94 0.80 -9.34 -6.92
C ALA A 94 0.72 -10.27 -8.14
N MET A 95 -0.30 -10.10 -8.99
CA MET A 95 -0.42 -10.88 -10.24
C MET A 95 0.75 -10.60 -11.20
N THR A 96 1.18 -9.34 -11.32
CA THR A 96 2.34 -8.97 -12.15
C THR A 96 3.64 -9.57 -11.64
N TYR A 97 3.82 -9.65 -10.33
CA TYR A 97 4.99 -10.30 -9.75
C TYR A 97 4.97 -11.82 -9.96
N LEU A 98 3.78 -12.44 -9.89
CA LEU A 98 3.61 -13.87 -10.16
C LEU A 98 3.96 -14.21 -11.61
N THR A 99 3.52 -13.41 -12.59
CA THR A 99 3.88 -13.64 -13.99
C THR A 99 5.39 -13.51 -14.21
N PHE A 100 6.03 -12.54 -13.57
CA PHE A 100 7.50 -12.41 -13.58
C PHE A 100 8.19 -13.67 -13.03
N LEU A 101 7.74 -14.18 -11.88
CA LEU A 101 8.30 -15.41 -11.29
C LEU A 101 8.16 -16.62 -12.22
N LEU A 102 6.99 -16.78 -12.86
CA LEU A 102 6.78 -17.87 -13.81
C LEU A 102 7.73 -17.75 -15.01
N ILE A 103 7.86 -16.56 -15.60
CA ILE A 103 8.77 -16.33 -16.73
C ILE A 103 10.22 -16.61 -16.32
N SER A 104 10.64 -16.12 -15.15
CA SER A 104 11.99 -16.36 -14.62
C SER A 104 12.25 -17.85 -14.41
N PHE A 105 11.29 -18.57 -13.82
CA PHE A 105 11.40 -20.01 -13.56
C PHE A 105 11.47 -20.83 -14.85
N TYR A 106 10.62 -20.54 -15.84
CA TYR A 106 10.71 -21.21 -17.15
C TYR A 106 12.05 -20.93 -17.84
N THR A 107 12.57 -19.71 -17.71
CA THR A 107 13.86 -19.33 -18.31
C THR A 107 15.02 -20.10 -17.67
N GLU A 108 15.03 -20.25 -16.35
CA GLU A 108 16.06 -21.02 -15.62
C GLU A 108 15.95 -22.54 -15.84
N VAL A 109 14.76 -23.09 -16.08
CA VAL A 109 14.57 -24.54 -16.28
C VAL A 109 14.90 -24.97 -17.72
N LEU A 110 14.73 -24.09 -18.71
CA LEU A 110 14.90 -24.42 -20.13
C LEU A 110 16.32 -24.12 -20.67
N MET A 111 17.15 -23.40 -19.91
CA MET A 111 18.57 -23.12 -20.20
C MET A 111 19.46 -23.93 -19.25
#